data_AF-A0A255QPH9-F1
#
_entry.id   AF-A0A255QPH9-F1
#
_cell.length_a   1.000
_cell.length_b   1.000
_cell.length_c   1.000
_cell.angle_alpha   90.00
_cell.angle_beta   90.00
_cell.angle_gamma   90.00
#
_symmetry.space_group_name_H-M   'P 1'
#
loop_
_entity.id
_entity.type
_entity.pdbx_description
1 polymer ?
#
loop_
_entity_poly.entity_id
_entity_poly.type
_entity_poly.pdbx_seq_one_letter_code
_entity_poly.pdbx_strand_id
1 'polypeptide(L)'
;MTLSNPYQPSATVDEADDAPDAFASPTLVDDRSRRNCIVTWTVILPLNLIMPIFFAMGLVQGPAWLGVAAAVLMVYAAGIWCCYRQTGIATRIMIGGSIVTLSQLVPILHMIFGMIALSLLAANVNDNFEGSLSAVQAFLMTVLVAIQLLTVSLMIGAVIYFIKQQMSPKNSAPKTSEMSSFS
;
A
#
# COMPACT_ATOMS: atom_id res chain seq x y z
N MET A 1 -11.81 -61.78 -17.33
CA MET A 1 -12.15 -60.71 -18.29
C MET A 1 -12.44 -59.46 -17.47
N THR A 2 -11.45 -58.58 -17.34
CA THR A 2 -11.58 -57.33 -16.58
C THR A 2 -11.95 -56.22 -17.56
N LEU A 3 -13.16 -55.63 -17.41
CA LEU A 3 -13.58 -54.45 -18.14
C LEU A 3 -12.65 -53.28 -17.77
N SER A 4 -11.84 -52.79 -18.71
CA SER A 4 -11.05 -51.59 -18.52
C SER A 4 -11.96 -50.36 -18.52
N ASN A 5 -11.83 -49.53 -17.48
CA ASN A 5 -12.61 -48.31 -17.32
C ASN A 5 -12.20 -47.26 -18.38
N PRO A 6 -13.10 -46.85 -19.29
CA PRO A 6 -12.78 -45.89 -20.35
C PRO A 6 -12.51 -44.47 -19.86
N TYR A 7 -12.78 -44.18 -18.58
CA TYR A 7 -12.48 -42.89 -17.93
C TYR A 7 -11.21 -42.92 -17.09
N GLN A 8 -10.39 -43.96 -17.19
CA GLN A 8 -9.10 -43.97 -16.53
C GLN A 8 -8.21 -42.91 -17.19
N PRO A 9 -7.87 -41.80 -16.51
CA PRO A 9 -7.04 -40.75 -17.10
C PRO A 9 -5.71 -41.37 -17.53
N SER A 10 -5.27 -41.06 -18.75
CA SER A 10 -4.01 -41.55 -19.29
C SER A 10 -2.89 -41.23 -18.30
N ALA A 11 -2.19 -42.24 -17.80
CA ALA A 11 -1.08 -42.13 -16.86
C ALA A 11 0.18 -41.47 -17.46
N THR A 12 0.00 -40.53 -18.39
CA THR A 12 1.06 -39.89 -19.19
C THR A 12 1.14 -38.38 -18.96
N VAL A 13 0.70 -37.86 -17.81
CA VAL A 13 0.85 -36.43 -17.47
C VAL A 13 1.54 -36.20 -16.10
N ASP A 14 2.18 -37.23 -15.52
CA ASP A 14 2.88 -37.08 -14.23
C ASP A 14 4.39 -36.80 -14.35
N GLU A 15 4.92 -36.50 -15.54
CA GLU A 15 6.37 -36.30 -15.73
C GLU A 15 6.72 -35.09 -16.63
N ALA A 16 5.91 -34.03 -16.55
CA ALA A 16 6.21 -32.75 -17.20
C ALA A 16 5.84 -31.49 -16.37
N ASP A 17 5.46 -31.65 -15.09
CA ASP A 17 4.97 -30.53 -14.26
C ASP A 17 5.81 -30.29 -12.98
N ASP A 18 7.05 -30.80 -12.99
CA ASP A 18 8.04 -30.55 -11.92
C ASP A 18 9.41 -30.17 -12.52
N ALA A 19 9.41 -29.59 -13.72
CA ALA A 19 10.54 -28.77 -14.14
C ALA A 19 10.49 -27.53 -13.23
N PRO A 20 11.44 -27.36 -12.29
CA PRO A 20 11.42 -26.22 -11.39
C PRO A 20 11.33 -24.95 -12.25
N ASP A 21 10.61 -23.95 -11.76
CA ASP A 21 10.45 -22.59 -12.30
C ASP A 21 11.79 -21.83 -12.54
N ALA A 22 12.92 -22.53 -12.73
CA ALA A 22 14.26 -22.06 -13.01
C ALA A 22 14.37 -21.18 -14.27
N PHE A 23 13.34 -21.14 -15.11
CA PHE A 23 13.26 -20.25 -16.27
C PHE A 23 12.11 -19.24 -16.23
N ALA A 24 11.42 -19.07 -15.10
CA ALA A 24 10.57 -17.88 -14.92
C ALA A 24 11.49 -16.65 -15.03
N SER A 25 11.54 -16.07 -16.21
CA SER A 25 12.43 -14.96 -16.52
C SER A 25 12.19 -13.87 -15.47
N PRO A 26 13.25 -13.30 -14.85
CA PRO A 26 13.14 -12.33 -13.75
C PRO A 26 12.14 -11.18 -14.02
N THR A 27 11.89 -10.90 -15.29
CA THR A 27 10.88 -9.97 -15.81
C THR A 27 9.44 -10.31 -15.43
N LEU A 28 9.03 -11.58 -15.48
CA LEU A 28 7.63 -11.98 -15.24
C LEU A 28 7.20 -11.86 -13.78
N VAL A 29 8.14 -12.08 -12.85
CA VAL A 29 7.89 -11.95 -11.40
C VAL A 29 7.70 -10.48 -11.02
N ASP A 30 8.46 -9.56 -11.64
CA ASP A 30 8.33 -8.13 -11.39
C ASP A 30 7.00 -7.57 -11.95
N ASP A 31 6.57 -8.02 -13.12
CA ASP A 31 5.29 -7.61 -13.72
C ASP A 31 4.08 -8.02 -12.88
N ARG A 32 4.07 -9.24 -12.33
CA ARG A 32 2.99 -9.70 -11.44
C ARG A 32 2.96 -8.86 -10.15
N SER A 33 4.11 -8.55 -9.57
CA SER A 33 4.22 -7.71 -8.38
C SER A 33 3.70 -6.30 -8.62
N ARG A 34 4.07 -5.68 -9.74
CA ARG A 34 3.58 -4.36 -10.16
C ARG A 34 2.07 -4.34 -10.37
N ARG A 35 1.52 -5.35 -11.07
CA ARG A 35 0.07 -5.47 -11.29
C ARG A 35 -0.68 -5.60 -9.96
N ASN A 36 -0.19 -6.44 -9.05
CA ASN A 36 -0.79 -6.59 -7.73
C ASN A 36 -0.71 -5.29 -6.93
N CYS A 37 0.42 -4.55 -7.01
CA CYS A 37 0.57 -3.24 -6.38
C CYS A 37 -0.48 -2.24 -6.88
N ILE A 38 -0.62 -2.13 -8.21
CA ILE A 38 -1.60 -1.22 -8.84
C ILE A 38 -3.02 -1.58 -8.41
N VAL A 39 -3.42 -2.86 -8.53
CA VAL A 39 -4.76 -3.31 -8.15
C VAL A 39 -5.04 -3.02 -6.68
N THR A 40 -4.09 -3.34 -5.81
CA THR A 40 -4.25 -3.11 -4.37
C THR A 40 -4.33 -1.60 -4.09
N TRP A 41 -3.57 -0.76 -4.80
CA TRP A 41 -3.59 0.69 -4.62
C TRP A 41 -4.93 1.31 -5.05
N THR A 42 -5.45 0.85 -6.18
CA THR A 42 -6.78 1.24 -6.69
C THR A 42 -7.90 0.84 -5.73
N VAL A 43 -7.74 -0.19 -4.91
CA VAL A 43 -8.73 -0.59 -3.90
C VAL A 43 -8.52 0.15 -2.58
N ILE A 44 -7.29 0.23 -2.08
CA ILE A 44 -6.97 0.81 -0.77
C ILE A 44 -7.21 2.32 -0.75
N LEU A 45 -6.87 3.05 -1.82
CA LEU A 45 -7.00 4.50 -1.82
C LEU A 45 -8.46 4.97 -1.65
N PRO A 46 -9.45 4.47 -2.42
CA PRO A 46 -10.85 4.80 -2.20
C PRO A 46 -11.34 4.46 -0.80
N LEU A 47 -10.95 3.30 -0.26
CA LEU A 47 -11.32 2.91 1.09
C LEU A 47 -10.76 3.88 2.14
N ASN A 48 -9.52 4.34 1.98
CA ASN A 48 -8.92 5.34 2.86
C ASN A 48 -9.55 6.74 2.73
N LEU A 49 -10.27 7.00 1.64
CA LEU A 49 -10.91 8.28 1.38
C LEU A 49 -12.34 8.36 1.93
N ILE A 50 -12.96 7.23 2.32
CA ILE A 50 -14.34 7.22 2.82
C ILE A 50 -14.51 8.21 3.98
N MET A 51 -13.66 8.10 5.01
CA MET A 51 -13.73 8.97 6.18
C MET A 51 -13.37 10.44 5.86
N PRO A 52 -12.25 10.74 5.18
CA PRO A 52 -11.94 12.11 4.74
C PRO A 52 -13.04 12.76 3.90
N ILE A 53 -13.64 12.03 2.95
CA ILE A 53 -14.74 12.54 2.12
C ILE A 53 -15.97 12.82 2.99
N PHE A 54 -16.28 11.95 3.94
CA PHE A 54 -17.40 12.18 4.86
C PHE A 54 -17.25 13.47 5.67
N PHE A 55 -16.06 13.75 6.18
CA PHE A 55 -15.76 15.04 6.82
C PHE A 55 -15.74 16.21 5.83
N ALA A 56 -15.21 16.00 4.63
CA ALA A 56 -15.16 17.03 3.59
C ALA A 56 -16.57 17.49 3.16
N MET A 57 -17.56 16.60 3.15
CA MET A 57 -18.95 16.96 2.85
C MET A 57 -19.53 18.03 3.79
N GLY A 58 -19.07 18.09 5.04
CA GLY A 58 -19.48 19.14 5.98
C GLY A 58 -18.73 20.46 5.84
N LEU A 59 -17.56 20.45 5.19
CA LEU A 59 -16.62 21.58 5.16
C LEU A 59 -16.46 22.22 3.76
N VAL A 60 -16.74 21.46 2.70
CA VAL A 60 -16.44 21.80 1.31
C VAL A 60 -17.75 21.95 0.54
N GLN A 61 -17.99 23.13 -0.04
CA GLN A 61 -19.17 23.40 -0.87
C GLN A 61 -18.79 23.86 -2.28
N GLY A 62 -19.66 23.56 -3.25
CA GLY A 62 -19.56 24.05 -4.62
C GLY A 62 -18.22 23.73 -5.31
N PRO A 63 -17.51 24.74 -5.84
CA PRO A 63 -16.30 24.53 -6.66
C PRO A 63 -15.13 23.96 -5.87
N ALA A 64 -15.17 23.98 -4.54
CA ALA A 64 -14.08 23.47 -3.71
C ALA A 64 -13.89 21.94 -3.84
N TRP A 65 -14.93 21.22 -4.28
CA TRP A 65 -14.83 19.81 -4.64
C TRP A 65 -13.84 19.53 -5.79
N LEU A 66 -13.62 20.51 -6.69
CA LEU A 66 -12.60 20.39 -7.74
C LEU A 66 -11.20 20.31 -7.14
N GLY A 67 -10.95 21.04 -6.05
CA GLY A 67 -9.69 20.97 -5.31
C GLY A 67 -9.46 19.60 -4.67
N VAL A 68 -10.51 19.05 -4.03
CA VAL A 68 -10.47 17.70 -3.45
C VAL A 68 -10.21 16.66 -4.55
N ALA A 69 -10.95 16.72 -5.65
CA ALA A 69 -10.81 15.79 -6.77
C ALA A 69 -9.41 15.84 -7.39
N ALA A 70 -8.85 17.05 -7.61
CA ALA A 70 -7.51 17.23 -8.12
C ALA A 70 -6.44 16.66 -7.17
N ALA A 71 -6.58 16.87 -5.86
CA ALA A 71 -5.68 16.31 -4.85
C ALA A 71 -5.73 14.78 -4.83
N VAL A 72 -6.93 14.20 -4.85
CA VAL A 72 -7.13 12.74 -4.90
C VAL A 72 -6.48 12.14 -6.15
N LEU A 73 -6.69 12.77 -7.32
CA LEU A 73 -6.10 12.31 -8.58
C LEU A 73 -4.56 12.38 -8.54
N MET A 74 -4.01 13.45 -7.96
CA MET A 74 -2.57 13.61 -7.80
C MET A 74 -1.98 12.52 -6.90
N VAL A 75 -2.61 12.26 -5.75
CA VAL A 75 -2.16 11.19 -4.82
C VAL A 75 -2.28 9.82 -5.48
N TYR A 76 -3.36 9.58 -6.23
CA TYR A 76 -3.55 8.34 -6.98
C TYR A 76 -2.43 8.13 -7.99
N ALA A 77 -2.13 9.14 -8.83
CA ALA A 77 -1.05 9.10 -9.80
C ALA A 77 0.32 8.89 -9.15
N ALA A 78 0.59 9.55 -8.01
CA ALA A 78 1.81 9.37 -7.25
C ALA A 78 1.99 7.93 -6.73
N GLY A 79 0.91 7.30 -6.26
CA GLY A 79 0.96 5.90 -5.83
C GLY A 79 1.19 4.92 -6.97
N ILE A 80 0.55 5.15 -8.14
CA ILE A 80 0.83 4.37 -9.35
C ILE A 80 2.30 4.51 -9.76
N TRP A 81 2.81 5.74 -9.79
CA TRP A 81 4.23 6.01 -10.05
C TRP A 81 5.16 5.29 -9.06
N CYS A 82 4.81 5.29 -7.77
CA CYS A 82 5.54 4.56 -6.74
C CYS A 82 5.55 3.05 -6.99
N CYS A 83 4.42 2.45 -7.37
CA CYS A 83 4.35 1.03 -7.74
C CYS A 83 5.28 0.67 -8.92
N TYR A 84 5.48 1.58 -9.89
CA TYR A 84 6.38 1.34 -11.02
C TYR A 84 7.86 1.52 -10.68
N ARG A 85 8.20 2.51 -9.85
CA ARG A 85 9.61 2.87 -9.57
C ARG A 85 10.21 2.14 -8.38
N GLN A 86 9.41 1.84 -7.35
CA GLN A 86 9.90 1.42 -6.03
C GLN A 86 8.99 0.36 -5.40
N THR A 87 8.95 -0.84 -6.00
CA THR A 87 8.11 -1.97 -5.56
C THR A 87 8.27 -2.31 -4.07
N GLY A 88 9.49 -2.21 -3.52
CA GLY A 88 9.76 -2.46 -2.10
C GLY A 88 9.12 -1.45 -1.14
N ILE A 89 9.16 -0.15 -1.47
CA ILE A 89 8.54 0.90 -0.66
C ILE A 89 7.02 0.85 -0.81
N ALA A 90 6.55 0.67 -2.05
CA ALA A 90 5.13 0.54 -2.33
C ALA A 90 4.50 -0.60 -1.51
N THR A 91 5.13 -1.78 -1.48
CA THR A 91 4.65 -2.92 -0.66
C THR A 91 4.48 -2.56 0.82
N ARG A 92 5.43 -1.80 1.40
CA ARG A 92 5.34 -1.36 2.81
C ARG A 92 4.17 -0.40 3.02
N ILE A 93 3.98 0.55 2.10
CA ILE A 93 2.85 1.48 2.12
C ILE A 93 1.52 0.73 1.94
N MET A 94 1.48 -0.34 1.14
CA MET A 94 0.26 -1.15 0.97
C MET A 94 -0.11 -1.89 2.25
N ILE A 95 0.86 -2.53 2.91
CA ILE A 95 0.61 -3.27 4.16
C ILE A 95 0.16 -2.30 5.27
N GLY A 96 0.89 -1.19 5.45
CA GLY A 96 0.51 -0.17 6.41
C GLY A 96 -0.83 0.48 6.07
N GLY A 97 -1.10 0.71 4.78
CA GLY A 97 -2.32 1.33 4.27
C GLY A 97 -3.54 0.46 4.54
N SER A 98 -3.43 -0.86 4.38
CA SER A 98 -4.50 -1.80 4.76
C SER A 98 -4.82 -1.70 6.25
N ILE A 99 -3.81 -1.64 7.12
CA ILE A 99 -4.01 -1.53 8.57
C ILE A 99 -4.65 -0.19 8.92
N VAL A 100 -4.18 0.90 8.31
CA VAL A 100 -4.76 2.24 8.50
C VAL A 100 -6.22 2.24 8.07
N THR A 101 -6.55 1.66 6.91
CA THR A 101 -7.93 1.52 6.41
C THR A 101 -8.82 0.82 7.42
N LEU A 102 -8.35 -0.30 7.98
CA LEU A 102 -9.09 -1.03 9.02
C LEU A 102 -9.22 -0.21 10.31
N SER A 103 -8.22 0.61 10.62
CA SER A 103 -8.19 1.46 11.82
C SER A 103 -8.99 2.76 11.67
N GLN A 104 -9.32 3.18 10.44
CA GLN A 104 -10.16 4.35 10.16
C GLN A 104 -11.57 4.22 10.75
N LEU A 105 -11.97 3.01 11.15
CA LEU A 105 -13.15 2.75 11.97
C LEU A 105 -13.06 3.35 13.39
N VAL A 106 -11.89 3.85 13.81
CA VAL A 106 -11.68 4.60 15.07
C VAL A 106 -11.51 6.10 14.75
N PRO A 107 -12.61 6.85 14.52
CA PRO A 107 -12.60 8.25 14.05
C PRO A 107 -11.83 9.24 14.93
N ILE A 108 -11.56 8.89 16.20
CA ILE A 108 -10.92 9.76 17.18
C ILE A 108 -9.52 10.20 16.74
N LEU A 109 -8.69 9.27 16.22
CA LEU A 109 -7.33 9.61 15.78
C LEU A 109 -7.34 10.55 14.58
N HIS A 110 -8.31 10.39 13.66
CA HIS A 110 -8.43 11.26 12.49
C HIS A 110 -8.84 12.69 12.85
N MET A 111 -9.73 12.85 13.84
CA MET A 111 -10.09 14.20 14.32
C MET A 111 -8.89 14.94 14.90
N ILE A 112 -8.01 14.26 15.66
CA ILE A 112 -6.80 14.87 16.21
C ILE A 112 -5.89 15.36 15.09
N PHE A 113 -5.63 14.52 14.08
CA PHE A 113 -4.80 14.92 12.94
C PHE A 113 -5.44 16.02 12.09
N GLY A 114 -6.77 15.97 11.88
CA GLY A 114 -7.51 17.01 11.18
C GLY A 114 -7.44 18.37 11.89
N MET A 115 -7.51 18.38 13.23
CA MET A 115 -7.34 19.60 14.02
C MET A 115 -5.91 20.15 13.91
N ILE A 116 -4.89 19.30 14.01
CA ILE A 116 -3.48 19.74 13.85
C ILE A 116 -3.25 20.33 12.45
N ALA A 117 -3.78 19.68 11.41
CA ALA A 117 -3.73 20.14 10.04
C ALA A 117 -4.36 21.53 9.87
N LEU A 118 -5.56 21.74 10.43
CA LEU A 118 -6.25 23.02 10.41
C LEU A 118 -5.47 24.09 11.19
N SER A 119 -4.90 23.77 12.35
CA SER A 119 -4.08 24.70 13.13
C SER A 119 -2.83 25.13 12.36
N LEU A 120 -2.15 24.20 11.67
CA LEU A 120 -0.99 24.52 10.84
C LEU A 120 -1.37 25.37 9.62
N LEU A 121 -2.51 25.09 8.98
CA LEU A 121 -2.98 25.86 7.84
C LEU A 121 -3.40 27.27 8.25
N ALA A 122 -4.14 27.41 9.36
CA ALA A 122 -4.56 28.70 9.91
C ALA A 122 -3.40 29.58 10.38
N ALA A 123 -2.29 28.97 10.82
CA ALA A 123 -1.09 29.72 11.17
C ALA A 123 -0.36 30.31 9.94
N ASN A 124 -0.53 29.72 8.76
CA ASN A 124 0.19 30.11 7.53
C ASN A 124 -0.66 30.90 6.53
N VAL A 125 -1.98 30.74 6.58
CA VAL A 125 -2.93 31.45 5.72
C VAL A 125 -3.61 32.48 6.59
N ASN A 126 -3.30 33.76 6.37
CA ASN A 126 -3.78 34.90 7.14
C ASN A 126 -5.27 35.22 6.87
N ASP A 127 -6.09 34.19 6.65
CA ASP A 127 -7.51 34.27 6.38
C ASP A 127 -8.29 33.81 7.61
N ASN A 128 -9.18 34.67 8.08
CA ASN A 128 -10.22 34.27 9.03
C ASN A 128 -11.13 33.27 8.31
N PHE A 129 -11.25 32.04 8.84
CA PHE A 129 -12.10 30.96 8.31
C PHE A 129 -13.61 31.24 8.48
N GLU A 130 -14.07 32.45 8.15
CA GLU A 130 -15.48 32.82 8.11
C GLU A 130 -16.03 32.56 6.70
N GLY A 131 -16.04 31.30 6.25
CA GLY A 131 -16.61 30.95 4.95
C GLY A 131 -16.33 29.54 4.45
N SER A 132 -16.96 29.18 3.32
CA SER A 132 -16.65 27.95 2.58
C SER A 132 -15.20 28.00 2.11
N LEU A 133 -14.49 26.88 2.26
CA LEU A 133 -13.11 26.72 1.78
C LEU A 133 -13.03 27.02 0.28
N SER A 134 -11.96 27.68 -0.15
CA SER A 134 -11.63 27.80 -1.58
C SER A 134 -11.14 26.47 -2.15
N ALA A 135 -11.19 26.29 -3.47
CA ALA A 135 -10.67 25.08 -4.12
C ALA A 135 -9.19 24.83 -3.84
N VAL A 136 -8.37 25.88 -3.74
CA VAL A 136 -6.94 25.75 -3.41
C VAL A 136 -6.76 25.29 -1.96
N GLN A 137 -7.52 25.85 -1.02
CA GLN A 137 -7.46 25.42 0.39
C GLN A 137 -7.93 23.97 0.55
N ALA A 138 -9.02 23.58 -0.11
CA ALA A 138 -9.51 22.20 -0.10
C ALA A 138 -8.49 21.22 -0.71
N PHE A 139 -7.81 21.62 -1.79
CA PHE A 139 -6.69 20.87 -2.37
C PHE A 139 -5.57 20.67 -1.36
N LEU A 140 -5.06 21.77 -0.77
CA LEU A 140 -3.94 21.73 0.18
C LEU A 140 -4.28 20.88 1.42
N MET A 141 -5.48 21.05 1.98
CA MET A 141 -5.95 20.26 3.11
C MET A 141 -6.00 18.77 2.77
N THR A 142 -6.52 18.42 1.59
CA THR A 142 -6.59 17.01 1.12
C THR A 142 -5.20 16.42 0.93
N VAL A 143 -4.27 17.16 0.32
CA VAL A 143 -2.88 16.74 0.15
C VAL A 143 -2.20 16.52 1.50
N LEU A 144 -2.41 17.42 2.46
CA LEU A 144 -1.80 17.31 3.79
C LEU A 144 -2.33 16.09 4.55
N VAL A 145 -3.65 15.85 4.50
CA VAL A 145 -4.25 14.62 5.06
C VAL A 145 -3.68 13.37 4.38
N ALA A 146 -3.55 13.37 3.05
CA ALA A 146 -2.98 12.25 2.33
C ALA A 146 -1.52 11.97 2.72
N ILE A 147 -0.68 13.01 2.85
CA ILE A 147 0.71 12.88 3.30
C ILE A 147 0.77 12.29 4.72
N GLN A 148 -0.11 12.74 5.62
CA GLN A 148 -0.17 12.22 6.98
C GLN A 148 -0.53 10.72 6.98
N LEU A 149 -1.57 10.31 6.23
CA LEU A 149 -1.96 8.90 6.12
C LEU A 149 -0.86 8.04 5.50
N LEU A 150 -0.19 8.55 4.46
CA LEU A 150 0.96 7.88 3.85
C LEU A 150 2.12 7.73 4.84
N THR A 151 2.39 8.76 5.65
CA THR A 151 3.45 8.73 6.66
C THR A 151 3.16 7.69 7.74
N VAL A 152 1.94 7.68 8.28
CA VAL A 152 1.52 6.68 9.28
C VAL A 152 1.56 5.26 8.70
N SER A 153 1.06 5.09 7.48
CA SER A 153 1.14 3.83 6.76
C SER A 153 2.59 3.35 6.59
N LEU A 154 3.48 4.23 6.12
CA LEU A 154 4.89 3.91 5.93
C LEU A 154 5.56 3.52 7.25
N MET A 155 5.28 4.23 8.34
CA MET A 155 5.78 3.92 9.68
C MET A 155 5.36 2.52 10.14
N ILE A 156 4.08 2.19 10.01
CA ILE A 156 3.56 0.85 10.37
C ILE A 156 4.22 -0.23 9.51
N GLY A 157 4.29 -0.02 8.19
CA GLY A 157 4.94 -0.95 7.27
C GLY A 157 6.43 -1.15 7.57
N ALA A 158 7.13 -0.08 7.95
CA ALA A 158 8.54 -0.13 8.35
C ALA A 158 8.74 -0.91 9.66
N VAL A 159 7.87 -0.72 10.65
CA VAL A 159 7.91 -1.47 11.92
C VAL A 159 7.71 -2.96 11.69
N ILE A 160 6.71 -3.35 10.89
CA ILE A 160 6.46 -4.77 10.54
C ILE A 160 7.67 -5.38 9.83
N TYR A 161 8.24 -4.63 8.88
CA TYR A 161 9.45 -5.07 8.17
C TYR A 161 10.62 -5.28 9.13
N PHE A 162 10.83 -4.36 10.07
CA PHE A 162 11.89 -4.46 11.07
C PHE A 162 11.68 -5.66 12.01
N ILE A 163 10.46 -5.89 12.50
CA ILE A 163 10.12 -7.06 13.33
C ILE A 163 10.39 -8.36 12.57
N LYS A 164 10.00 -8.42 11.28
CA LYS A 164 10.29 -9.59 10.43
C LYS A 164 11.80 -9.83 10.28
N GLN A 165 12.60 -8.77 10.17
CA GLN A 165 14.06 -8.88 10.07
C GLN A 165 14.69 -9.40 11.37
N GLN A 166 14.16 -9.01 12.54
CA GLN A 166 14.64 -9.51 13.83
C GLN A 166 14.27 -10.99 14.06
N MET A 167 13.08 -11.40 13.61
CA MET A 167 12.59 -12.77 13.80
C MET A 167 13.14 -13.78 12.79
N SER A 168 13.71 -13.33 11.67
CA SER A 168 14.40 -14.23 10.74
C SER A 168 15.78 -14.51 11.33
N PRO A 169 15.98 -15.63 12.06
CA PRO A 169 17.27 -15.91 12.67
C PRO A 169 18.27 -16.00 11.52
N LYS A 170 19.48 -15.46 11.71
CA LYS A 170 20.64 -15.75 10.84
C LYS A 170 20.95 -17.25 10.97
N ASN A 171 20.10 -18.11 10.43
CA ASN A 171 20.37 -19.52 10.34
C ASN A 171 21.44 -19.69 9.27
N SER A 172 22.57 -20.19 9.76
CA SER A 172 23.62 -20.82 8.99
C SER A 172 24.61 -19.84 8.34
N ALA A 173 25.42 -19.20 9.19
CA ALA A 173 26.84 -19.16 8.82
C ALA A 173 27.25 -20.63 8.55
N PRO A 174 27.74 -20.97 7.35
CA PRO A 174 28.16 -22.33 7.04
C PRO A 174 29.24 -22.71 8.07
N LYS A 175 28.98 -23.78 8.84
CA LYS A 175 30.00 -24.39 9.69
C LYS A 175 31.16 -24.78 8.79
N THR A 176 32.20 -23.96 8.75
CA THR A 176 33.52 -24.22 8.15
C THR A 176 34.29 -25.30 8.92
N SER A 177 33.60 -26.34 9.40
CA SER A 177 34.13 -27.35 10.32
C SER A 177 34.62 -28.63 9.65
N GLU A 178 34.53 -28.77 8.32
CA GLU A 178 34.89 -30.01 7.62
C GLU A 178 36.10 -29.89 6.66
N MET A 179 37.00 -28.92 6.86
CA MET A 179 38.24 -28.84 6.08
C MET A 179 39.54 -29.04 6.86
N SER A 180 39.49 -29.49 8.13
CA SER A 180 40.71 -29.76 8.91
C SER A 180 40.97 -31.26 9.19
N SER A 181 40.35 -32.19 8.45
CA SER A 181 40.57 -33.65 8.65
C SER A 181 41.19 -34.38 7.45
N PHE A 182 41.70 -33.68 6.45
CA PHE A 182 42.47 -34.29 5.36
C PHE A 182 43.81 -33.58 5.19
N SER A 183 44.73 -33.77 6.13
CA SER A 183 46.18 -33.66 5.92
C SER A 183 46.91 -34.39 7.05
#